data_AF-A0A7C5YVI4-F1
#
_entry.id   AF-A0A7C5YVI4-F1
#
_cell.length_a   1.000
_cell.length_b   1.000
_cell.length_c   1.000
_cell.angle_alpha   90.00
_cell.angle_beta   90.00
_cell.angle_gamma   90.00
#
_symmetry.space_group_name_H-M   'P 1'
#
loop_
_entity.id
_entity.type
_entity.pdbx_description
1 polymer ?
#
loop_
_entity_poly.entity_id
_entity_poly.type
_entity_poly.pdbx_seq_one_letter_code
_entity_poly.pdbx_strand_id
1 'polypeptide(L)'
;MRLGRRSVIGLAVERLRTWDGKELPAALREELLRECERLRVLEEQIKELEKTQEQRVKTPQTASDRVAGKLGQLRGVGPVSSWILSKEFFGWRTFHNRREVGALAGLTGTPYSSGSSERDQGISKAGNVRVRWVMIELSWRWLQFQPGSALSKWFWERFGHGNGRIRRIGIVALARTLLVALWKYLDHGEIPEGAVLKAA
;
A
#
# COMPACT_ATOMS: atom_id res chain seq x y z
N MET A 1 -20.71 -9.62 -0.18
CA MET A 1 -21.19 -8.59 0.76
C MET A 1 -20.01 -8.16 1.64
N ARG A 2 -19.21 -7.17 1.21
CA ARG A 2 -18.11 -6.63 2.02
C ARG A 2 -18.73 -5.65 3.00
N LEU A 3 -18.71 -5.98 4.30
CA LEU A 3 -18.90 -5.00 5.36
C LEU A 3 -17.74 -4.00 5.23
N GLY A 4 -17.94 -2.94 4.44
CA GLY A 4 -17.09 -1.76 4.50
C GLY A 4 -17.09 -1.25 5.93
N ARG A 5 -15.98 -0.66 6.37
CA ARG A 5 -15.81 -0.03 7.69
C ARG A 5 -16.96 0.96 7.97
N ARG A 6 -18.11 0.48 8.42
CA ARG A 6 -19.07 1.26 9.17
C ARG A 6 -18.46 1.30 10.56
N SER A 7 -18.07 2.50 11.03
CA SER A 7 -17.58 2.65 12.39
C SER A 7 -18.62 2.03 13.32
N VAL A 8 -18.18 1.05 14.11
CA VAL A 8 -19.00 0.33 15.10
C VAL A 8 -19.50 1.28 16.20
N ILE A 9 -19.03 2.53 16.22
CA ILE A 9 -19.47 3.64 17.07
C ILE A 9 -21.01 3.77 17.17
N GLY A 10 -21.77 3.33 16.17
CA GLY A 10 -23.24 3.35 16.17
C GLY A 10 -23.94 2.02 16.43
N LEU A 11 -23.24 0.96 16.85
CA LEU A 11 -23.89 -0.30 17.20
C LEU A 11 -24.74 -0.07 18.46
N ALA A 12 -26.05 0.03 18.27
CA ALA A 12 -27.01 0.00 19.36
C ALA A 12 -27.01 -1.41 19.96
N VAL A 13 -26.04 -1.72 20.82
CA VAL A 13 -25.84 -3.03 21.46
C VAL A 13 -27.14 -3.50 22.13
N GLU A 14 -27.94 -2.56 22.63
CA GLU A 14 -29.25 -2.80 23.25
C GLU A 14 -30.31 -3.36 22.29
N ARG A 15 -30.16 -3.10 20.98
CA ARG A 15 -31.05 -3.61 19.92
C ARG A 15 -30.56 -4.91 19.31
N LEU A 16 -29.37 -5.37 19.68
CA LEU A 16 -28.87 -6.65 19.20
C LEU A 16 -29.68 -7.79 19.81
N ARG A 17 -29.92 -8.80 18.99
CA ARG A 17 -30.64 -10.01 19.33
C ARG A 17 -29.81 -11.20 18.86
N THR A 18 -29.97 -12.34 19.52
CA THR A 18 -29.40 -13.60 19.08
C THR A 18 -30.06 -14.04 17.76
N TRP A 19 -29.48 -15.04 17.10
CA TRP A 19 -29.99 -15.55 15.82
C TRP A 19 -31.43 -16.09 15.91
N ASP A 20 -31.85 -16.53 17.09
CA ASP A 20 -33.21 -16.99 17.41
C ASP A 20 -34.13 -15.87 17.95
N GLY A 21 -33.71 -14.60 17.83
CA GLY A 21 -34.52 -13.42 18.15
C GLY A 21 -34.58 -13.04 19.63
N LYS A 22 -33.88 -13.75 20.51
CA LYS A 22 -33.85 -13.45 21.95
C LYS A 22 -32.91 -12.29 22.27
N GLU A 23 -33.11 -11.70 23.44
CA GLU A 23 -32.20 -10.68 23.98
C GLU A 23 -30.84 -11.27 24.31
N LEU A 24 -29.78 -10.47 24.16
CA LEU A 24 -28.44 -10.89 24.54
C LEU A 24 -28.35 -11.04 26.07
N PRO A 25 -27.66 -12.07 26.58
CA PRO A 25 -27.36 -12.17 28.01
C PRO A 25 -26.67 -10.90 28.53
N ALA A 26 -27.02 -10.46 29.74
CA ALA A 26 -26.53 -9.21 30.31
C ALA A 26 -25.00 -9.09 30.31
N ALA A 27 -24.29 -10.15 30.73
CA ALA A 27 -22.83 -10.19 30.75
C ALA A 27 -22.21 -9.97 29.36
N LEU A 28 -22.80 -10.58 28.32
CA LEU A 28 -22.33 -10.42 26.93
C LEU A 28 -22.61 -9.02 26.41
N ARG A 29 -23.78 -8.45 26.75
CA ARG A 29 -24.11 -7.05 26.41
C ARG A 29 -23.10 -6.09 27.04
N GLU A 30 -22.77 -6.27 28.31
CA GLU A 30 -21.77 -5.43 28.99
C GLU A 30 -20.36 -5.58 28.39
N GLU A 31 -19.97 -6.79 28.01
CA GLU A 31 -18.70 -7.02 27.33
C GLU A 31 -18.63 -6.31 25.97
N LEU A 32 -19.70 -6.41 25.18
CA LEU A 32 -19.81 -5.69 23.90
C LEU A 32 -19.76 -4.17 24.09
N LEU A 33 -20.39 -3.63 25.13
CA LEU A 33 -20.31 -2.20 25.44
C LEU A 33 -18.87 -1.78 25.73
N ARG A 34 -18.12 -2.53 26.55
CA ARG A 34 -16.70 -2.28 26.82
C ARG A 34 -15.83 -2.36 25.56
N GLU A 35 -16.09 -3.32 24.68
CA GLU A 35 -15.38 -3.41 23.39
C GLU A 35 -15.72 -2.24 22.45
N CYS A 36 -16.97 -1.78 22.42
CA CYS A 36 -17.36 -0.62 21.64
C CYS A 36 -16.67 0.65 22.14
N GLU A 37 -16.53 0.82 23.46
CA GLU A 37 -15.78 1.92 24.06
C GLU A 37 -14.30 1.87 23.70
N ARG A 38 -13.65 0.70 23.83
CA ARG A 38 -12.25 0.52 23.40
C ARG A 38 -12.06 0.87 21.93
N LEU A 39 -12.95 0.39 21.06
CA LEU A 39 -12.88 0.66 19.63
C LEU A 39 -13.08 2.15 19.32
N ARG A 40 -14.00 2.83 20.02
CA ARG A 40 -14.20 4.28 19.86
C ARG A 40 -12.91 5.06 20.15
N VAL A 41 -12.26 4.76 21.28
CA VAL A 41 -10.99 5.41 21.68
C VAL A 41 -9.91 5.17 20.63
N LEU A 42 -9.76 3.93 20.15
CA LEU A 42 -8.78 3.60 19.11
C LEU A 42 -9.07 4.32 17.78
N GLU A 43 -10.34 4.40 17.37
CA GLU A 43 -10.73 5.12 16.14
C GLU A 43 -10.45 6.62 16.25
N GLU A 44 -10.67 7.24 17.42
CA GLU A 44 -10.33 8.64 17.68
C GLU A 44 -8.82 8.87 17.59
N GLN A 45 -8.03 8.04 18.27
CA GLN A 45 -6.56 8.13 18.21
C GLN A 45 -6.02 7.93 16.78
N ILE A 46 -6.58 6.99 16.01
CA ILE A 46 -6.19 6.81 14.61
C ILE A 46 -6.51 8.06 13.78
N LYS A 47 -7.69 8.65 13.94
CA LYS A 47 -8.08 9.88 13.22
C LYS A 47 -7.17 11.06 13.57
N GLU A 48 -6.78 11.19 14.84
CA GLU A 48 -5.82 12.22 15.27
C GLU A 48 -4.45 12.03 14.61
N LEU A 49 -3.96 10.79 14.53
CA LEU A 49 -2.72 10.45 13.83
C LEU A 49 -2.82 10.71 12.33
N GLU A 50 -3.94 10.35 11.68
CA GLU A 50 -4.18 10.62 10.26
C GLU A 50 -4.18 12.13 9.98
N LYS A 51 -4.85 12.93 10.83
CA LYS A 51 -4.84 14.40 10.75
C LYS A 51 -3.43 14.97 10.92
N THR A 52 -2.65 14.42 11.86
CA THR A 52 -1.25 14.81 12.08
C THR A 52 -0.40 14.53 10.84
N GLN A 53 -0.57 13.35 10.23
CA GLN A 53 0.14 12.99 8.99
C GLN A 53 -0.23 13.92 7.84
N GLU A 54 -1.52 14.22 7.66
CA GLU A 54 -1.98 15.14 6.63
C GLU A 54 -1.38 16.55 6.83
N GLN A 55 -1.38 17.05 8.07
CA GLN A 55 -0.79 18.35 8.37
C GLN A 55 0.72 18.38 8.09
N ARG A 56 1.44 17.30 8.40
CA ARG A 56 2.87 17.19 8.09
C ARG A 56 3.15 17.13 6.59
N VAL A 57 2.25 16.58 5.80
CA VAL A 57 2.37 16.62 4.33
C VAL A 57 2.08 18.03 3.79
N LYS A 58 1.08 18.73 4.34
CA LYS A 58 0.75 20.12 3.96
C LYS A 58 1.83 21.11 4.39
N THR A 59 2.39 20.93 5.58
CA THR A 59 3.46 21.77 6.15
C THR A 59 4.66 20.88 6.52
N PRO A 60 5.53 20.56 5.55
CA PRO A 60 6.63 19.62 5.76
C PRO A 60 7.67 20.12 6.75
N GLN A 61 7.91 19.33 7.79
CA GLN A 61 8.96 19.61 8.79
C GLN A 61 10.26 18.86 8.49
N THR A 62 10.18 17.72 7.80
CA THR A 62 11.34 16.86 7.49
C THR A 62 11.45 16.60 5.99
N ALA A 63 12.63 16.15 5.53
CA ALA A 63 12.83 15.70 4.15
C ALA A 63 11.84 14.58 3.76
N SER A 64 11.63 13.62 4.66
CA SER A 64 10.64 12.57 4.47
C SER A 64 9.21 13.13 4.31
N ASP A 65 8.80 14.16 5.06
CA ASP A 65 7.47 14.76 4.88
C ASP A 65 7.30 15.35 3.47
N ARG A 66 8.34 16.00 2.93
CA ARG A 66 8.35 16.50 1.54
C ARG A 66 8.25 15.37 0.52
N VAL A 67 8.96 14.26 0.74
CA VAL A 67 8.88 13.05 -0.10
C VAL A 67 7.46 12.47 -0.10
N ALA A 68 6.80 12.42 1.06
CA ALA A 68 5.42 11.93 1.17
C ALA A 68 4.45 12.82 0.38
N GLY A 69 4.62 14.16 0.46
CA GLY A 69 3.85 15.11 -0.35
C GLY A 69 4.09 14.94 -1.85
N LYS A 70 5.36 14.91 -2.28
CA LYS A 70 5.75 14.75 -3.68
C LYS A 70 5.21 13.45 -4.29
N LEU A 71 5.33 12.31 -3.58
CA LEU A 71 4.72 11.05 -4.01
C LEU A 71 3.19 11.14 -4.09
N GLY A 72 2.57 11.81 -3.11
CA GLY A 72 1.12 11.99 -3.03
C GLY A 72 0.52 12.78 -4.19
N GLN A 73 1.33 13.51 -4.97
CA GLN A 73 0.89 14.21 -6.18
C GLN A 73 0.56 13.27 -7.33
N LEU A 74 1.15 12.07 -7.38
CA LEU A 74 0.82 11.09 -8.44
C LEU A 74 -0.60 10.55 -8.23
N ARG A 75 -1.41 10.57 -9.29
CA ARG A 75 -2.75 9.96 -9.25
C ARG A 75 -2.61 8.46 -8.96
N GLY A 76 -3.43 7.93 -8.06
CA GLY A 76 -3.35 6.54 -7.61
C GLY A 76 -2.39 6.28 -6.43
N VAL A 77 -1.49 7.21 -6.09
CA VAL A 77 -0.71 7.15 -4.84
C VAL A 77 -1.51 7.82 -3.73
N GLY A 78 -1.86 7.06 -2.69
CA GLY A 78 -2.64 7.52 -1.55
C GLY A 78 -1.77 7.99 -0.37
N PRO A 79 -2.37 8.62 0.66
CA PRO A 79 -1.64 9.13 1.83
C PRO A 79 -0.91 8.02 2.59
N VAL A 80 -1.54 6.86 2.77
CA VAL A 80 -0.90 5.71 3.44
C VAL A 80 0.32 5.20 2.67
N SER A 81 0.18 5.04 1.35
CA SER A 81 1.27 4.53 0.52
C SER A 81 2.43 5.52 0.43
N SER A 82 2.14 6.82 0.24
CA SER A 82 3.19 7.84 0.16
C SER A 82 3.89 8.01 1.51
N TRP A 83 3.15 7.95 2.62
CA TRP A 83 3.71 8.04 3.96
C TRP A 83 4.64 6.87 4.27
N ILE A 84 4.20 5.63 4.05
CA ILE A 84 5.03 4.44 4.29
C ILE A 84 6.27 4.47 3.41
N LEU A 85 6.13 4.71 2.10
CA LEU A 85 7.27 4.76 1.19
C LEU A 85 8.26 5.88 1.56
N SER A 86 7.75 7.02 2.02
CA SER A 86 8.60 8.08 2.55
C SER A 86 9.34 7.66 3.83
N LYS A 87 8.63 7.22 4.87
CA LYS A 87 9.24 6.97 6.19
C LYS A 87 10.14 5.75 6.21
N GLU A 88 9.79 4.71 5.46
CA GLU A 88 10.47 3.41 5.52
C GLU A 88 11.53 3.25 4.43
N PHE A 89 11.49 4.06 3.37
CA PHE A 89 12.25 3.79 2.15
C PHE A 89 12.97 5.02 1.59
N PHE A 90 12.25 6.05 1.15
CA PHE A 90 12.81 7.15 0.35
C PHE A 90 13.17 8.41 1.15
N GLY A 91 12.75 8.52 2.41
CA GLY A 91 12.87 9.76 3.18
C GLY A 91 14.24 10.02 3.79
N TRP A 92 15.11 9.01 3.83
CA TRP A 92 16.43 9.07 4.46
C TRP A 92 17.48 8.18 3.80
N ARG A 93 17.07 7.15 3.02
CA ARG A 93 18.02 6.30 2.29
C ARG A 93 18.29 6.88 0.91
N THR A 94 19.56 6.86 0.53
CA THR A 94 20.02 7.09 -0.84
C THR A 94 20.21 5.75 -1.55
N PHE A 95 19.91 5.73 -2.84
CA PHE A 95 20.11 4.57 -3.70
C PHE A 95 20.95 4.99 -4.89
N HIS A 96 21.89 4.15 -5.31
CA HIS A 96 22.77 4.44 -6.44
C HIS A 96 22.28 3.77 -7.72
N ASN A 97 21.47 2.72 -7.59
CA ASN A 97 21.00 1.97 -8.75
C ASN A 97 19.65 1.26 -8.50
N ARG A 98 19.00 0.90 -9.60
CA ARG A 98 17.73 0.14 -9.60
C ARG A 98 17.81 -1.24 -8.94
N ARG A 99 19.00 -1.83 -8.80
CA ARG A 99 19.16 -3.15 -8.17
C ARG A 99 19.01 -3.03 -6.66
N GLU A 100 19.65 -2.04 -6.04
CA GLU A 100 19.53 -1.70 -4.61
C GLU A 100 18.08 -1.42 -4.21
N VAL A 101 17.38 -0.58 -5.00
CA VAL A 101 15.97 -0.25 -4.78
C VAL A 101 15.11 -1.53 -4.71
N GLY A 102 15.26 -2.41 -5.68
CA GLY A 102 14.47 -3.64 -5.70
C GLY A 102 14.89 -4.66 -4.64
N ALA A 103 16.19 -4.75 -4.32
CA ALA A 103 16.72 -5.68 -3.34
C ALA A 103 16.25 -5.33 -1.92
N LEU A 104 16.32 -4.06 -1.55
CA LEU A 104 15.90 -3.61 -0.22
C LEU A 104 14.39 -3.78 0.01
N ALA A 105 13.58 -3.71 -1.04
CA ALA A 105 12.14 -4.03 -0.95
C ALA A 105 11.86 -5.55 -0.94
N GLY A 106 12.86 -6.40 -1.20
CA GLY A 106 12.67 -7.85 -1.33
C GLY A 106 11.88 -8.23 -2.59
N LEU A 107 11.95 -7.40 -3.63
CA LEU A 107 11.31 -7.56 -4.94
C LEU A 107 12.33 -7.96 -6.02
N THR A 108 13.43 -8.61 -5.63
CA THR A 108 14.39 -9.26 -6.52
C THR A 108 14.10 -10.75 -6.61
N GLY A 109 14.39 -11.35 -7.76
CA GLY A 109 14.38 -12.80 -7.92
C GLY A 109 15.44 -13.48 -7.06
N THR A 110 15.25 -14.77 -6.79
CA THR A 110 16.22 -15.66 -6.13
C THR A 110 16.61 -16.76 -7.11
N PRO A 111 17.59 -16.51 -7.99
CA PRO A 111 18.09 -17.53 -8.88
C PRO A 111 18.86 -18.58 -8.08
N TYR A 112 18.61 -19.86 -8.36
CA TYR A 112 19.37 -20.99 -7.85
C TYR A 112 20.05 -21.67 -9.03
N SER A 113 21.39 -21.73 -9.03
CA SER A 113 22.18 -22.39 -10.06
C SER A 113 23.27 -23.25 -9.40
N SER A 114 23.25 -24.56 -9.67
CA SER A 114 24.22 -25.53 -9.12
C SER A 114 24.93 -26.34 -10.21
N GLY A 115 25.13 -25.73 -11.39
CA GLY A 115 25.80 -26.34 -12.56
C GLY A 115 24.90 -27.27 -13.37
N SER A 116 24.24 -28.24 -12.73
CA SER A 116 23.30 -29.18 -13.38
C SER A 116 21.84 -28.75 -13.33
N SER A 117 21.52 -27.70 -12.58
CA SER A 117 20.16 -27.18 -12.42
C SER A 117 20.18 -25.67 -12.27
N GLU A 118 19.37 -25.01 -13.08
CA GLU A 118 19.04 -23.58 -12.95
C GLU A 118 17.54 -23.46 -12.74
N ARG A 119 17.13 -22.81 -11.63
CA ARG A 119 15.72 -22.55 -11.34
C ARG A 119 15.54 -21.20 -10.65
N ASP A 120 14.47 -20.49 -11.00
CA ASP A 120 14.04 -19.29 -10.28
C ASP A 120 13.14 -19.70 -9.10
N GLN A 121 13.54 -19.33 -7.88
CA GLN A 121 12.81 -19.66 -6.65
C GLN A 121 11.76 -18.60 -6.27
N GLY A 122 11.49 -17.64 -7.17
CA GLY A 122 10.56 -16.55 -6.95
C GLY A 122 11.24 -15.32 -6.37
N ILE A 123 10.50 -14.48 -5.64
CA ILE A 123 11.08 -13.27 -5.03
C ILE A 123 11.73 -13.58 -3.68
N SER A 124 12.82 -12.87 -3.38
CA SER A 124 13.62 -13.03 -2.16
C SER A 124 12.83 -12.88 -0.86
N LYS A 125 11.91 -11.91 -0.79
CA LYS A 125 11.19 -11.53 0.45
C LYS A 125 12.08 -11.10 1.63
N ALA A 126 13.41 -11.13 1.51
CA ALA A 126 14.37 -10.75 2.56
C ALA A 126 14.52 -9.23 2.78
N GLY A 127 13.70 -8.41 2.11
CA GLY A 127 13.65 -6.96 2.28
C GLY A 127 12.46 -6.46 3.08
N ASN A 128 12.29 -5.13 3.15
CA ASN A 128 11.27 -4.46 3.96
C ASN A 128 9.84 -4.95 3.60
N VAL A 129 9.22 -5.67 4.53
CA VAL A 129 7.90 -6.29 4.36
C VAL A 129 6.80 -5.24 4.16
N ARG A 130 6.86 -4.10 4.87
CA ARG A 130 5.87 -3.03 4.76
C ARG A 130 5.91 -2.38 3.37
N VAL A 131 7.10 -2.09 2.88
CA VAL A 131 7.30 -1.53 1.54
C VAL A 131 6.84 -2.51 0.47
N ARG A 132 7.21 -3.79 0.60
CA ARG A 132 6.74 -4.83 -0.32
C ARG A 132 5.22 -4.91 -0.36
N TRP A 133 4.56 -4.95 0.79
CA TRP A 133 3.11 -5.00 0.88
C TRP A 133 2.46 -3.77 0.24
N VAL A 134 2.92 -2.56 0.59
CA VAL A 134 2.41 -1.31 0.01
C VAL A 134 2.62 -1.28 -1.50
N MET A 135 3.76 -1.74 -2.02
CA MET A 135 4.02 -1.72 -3.46
C MET A 135 3.12 -2.69 -4.24
N ILE A 136 2.75 -3.83 -3.66
CA ILE A 136 1.80 -4.76 -4.28
C ILE A 136 0.40 -4.11 -4.36
N GLU A 137 -0.08 -3.55 -3.27
CA GLU A 137 -1.38 -2.84 -3.24
C GLU A 137 -1.37 -1.62 -4.17
N LEU A 138 -0.29 -0.84 -4.15
CA LEU A 138 -0.12 0.32 -5.00
C LEU A 138 -0.09 -0.05 -6.49
N SER A 139 0.47 -1.21 -6.85
CA SER A 139 0.49 -1.67 -8.23
C SER A 139 -0.92 -1.95 -8.77
N TRP A 140 -1.80 -2.55 -7.96
CA TRP A 140 -3.20 -2.70 -8.33
C TRP A 140 -3.91 -1.35 -8.52
N ARG A 141 -3.69 -0.42 -7.58
CA ARG A 141 -4.24 0.94 -7.68
C ARG A 141 -3.67 1.70 -8.87
N TRP A 142 -2.41 1.48 -9.22
CA TRP A 142 -1.74 2.08 -10.37
C TRP A 142 -2.44 1.69 -11.67
N LEU A 143 -2.72 0.40 -11.89
CA LEU A 143 -3.46 -0.06 -13.07
C LEU A 143 -4.85 0.58 -13.17
N GLN A 144 -5.52 0.80 -12.03
CA GLN A 144 -6.84 1.42 -11.98
C GLN A 144 -6.80 2.93 -12.28
N PHE A 145 -5.85 3.65 -11.68
CA PHE A 145 -5.84 5.12 -11.67
C PHE A 145 -4.86 5.74 -12.68
N GLN A 146 -3.99 4.95 -13.28
CA GLN A 146 -3.01 5.33 -14.31
C GLN A 146 -3.09 4.42 -15.54
N PRO A 147 -4.28 4.16 -16.12
CA PRO A 147 -4.42 3.21 -17.23
C PRO A 147 -3.64 3.63 -18.48
N GLY A 148 -3.43 4.93 -18.69
CA GLY A 148 -2.66 5.47 -19.82
C GLY A 148 -1.14 5.41 -19.66
N SER A 149 -0.62 5.11 -18.46
CA SER A 149 0.83 5.09 -18.23
C SER A 149 1.51 3.94 -18.98
N ALA A 150 2.76 4.14 -19.38
CA ALA A 150 3.55 3.13 -20.07
C ALA A 150 3.65 1.83 -19.25
N LEU A 151 3.77 1.94 -17.92
CA LEU A 151 3.79 0.79 -17.01
C LEU A 151 2.48 0.00 -17.00
N SER A 152 1.33 0.67 -17.06
CA SER A 152 0.02 0.00 -17.14
C SER A 152 -0.18 -0.68 -18.49
N LYS A 153 0.21 -0.03 -19.59
CA LYS A 153 0.16 -0.62 -20.94
C LYS A 153 1.05 -1.86 -21.03
N TRP A 154 2.30 -1.73 -20.59
CA TRP A 154 3.24 -2.85 -20.50
C TRP A 154 2.70 -4.04 -19.70
N PHE A 155 2.03 -3.77 -18.57
CA PHE A 155 1.40 -4.84 -17.78
C PHE A 155 0.31 -5.56 -18.57
N TRP A 156 -0.59 -4.83 -19.23
CA TRP A 156 -1.70 -5.43 -19.98
C TRP A 156 -1.23 -6.17 -21.22
N GLU A 157 -0.24 -5.64 -21.95
CA GLU A 157 0.38 -6.32 -23.09
C GLU A 157 1.00 -7.66 -22.68
N ARG A 158 1.71 -7.71 -21.55
CA ARG A 158 2.46 -8.90 -21.15
C ARG A 158 1.66 -9.91 -20.33
N PHE A 159 0.75 -9.44 -19.48
CA PHE A 159 0.04 -10.27 -18.51
C PHE A 159 -1.49 -10.23 -18.64
N GLY A 160 -2.03 -9.35 -19.48
CA GLY A 160 -3.47 -9.12 -19.61
C GLY A 160 -4.25 -10.32 -20.11
N HIS A 161 -3.71 -11.03 -21.10
CA HIS A 161 -4.32 -12.25 -21.67
C HIS A 161 -4.11 -13.50 -20.79
N GLY A 162 -3.29 -13.39 -19.74
CA GLY A 162 -3.03 -14.50 -18.82
C GLY A 162 -4.16 -14.75 -17.83
N ASN A 163 -4.18 -15.95 -17.24
CA ASN A 163 -5.08 -16.29 -16.15
C ASN A 163 -4.76 -15.51 -14.86
N GLY A 164 -5.60 -15.68 -13.83
CA GLY A 164 -5.44 -14.95 -12.56
C GLY A 164 -4.08 -15.17 -11.87
N ARG A 165 -3.43 -16.33 -12.06
CA ARG A 165 -2.07 -16.57 -11.53
C ARG A 165 -1.03 -15.74 -12.29
N ILE A 166 -1.09 -15.70 -13.61
CA ILE A 166 -0.18 -14.91 -14.44
C ILE A 166 -0.30 -13.42 -14.11
N ARG A 167 -1.53 -12.91 -13.94
CA ARG A 167 -1.75 -11.50 -13.54
C ARG A 167 -1.15 -11.17 -12.17
N ARG A 168 -1.23 -12.08 -11.19
CA ARG A 168 -0.58 -11.90 -9.88
C ARG A 168 0.95 -11.84 -9.99
N ILE A 169 1.55 -12.67 -10.84
CA ILE A 169 2.99 -12.60 -11.13
C ILE A 169 3.33 -11.25 -11.78
N GLY A 170 2.51 -10.81 -12.75
CA GLY A 170 2.65 -9.51 -13.38
C GLY A 170 2.58 -8.34 -12.40
N ILE A 171 1.75 -8.43 -11.35
CA ILE A 171 1.67 -7.40 -10.31
C ILE A 171 2.95 -7.34 -9.47
N VAL A 172 3.55 -8.48 -9.16
CA VAL A 172 4.86 -8.50 -8.48
C VAL A 172 5.93 -7.86 -9.35
N ALA A 173 5.92 -8.15 -10.65
CA ALA A 173 6.83 -7.52 -11.61
C ALA A 173 6.59 -6.01 -11.74
N LEU A 174 5.33 -5.58 -11.81
CA LEU A 174 4.92 -4.18 -11.83
C LEU A 174 5.33 -3.45 -10.55
N ALA A 175 5.19 -4.08 -9.38
CA ALA A 175 5.61 -3.49 -8.11
C ALA A 175 7.09 -3.14 -8.11
N ARG A 176 7.93 -4.02 -8.67
CA ARG A 176 9.36 -3.77 -8.80
C ARG A 176 9.64 -2.59 -9.75
N THR A 177 9.06 -2.60 -10.94
CA THR A 177 9.33 -1.56 -11.96
C THR A 177 8.76 -0.20 -11.55
N LEU A 178 7.57 -0.19 -10.96
CA LEU A 178 6.95 1.00 -10.39
C LEU A 178 7.80 1.57 -9.24
N LEU A 179 8.32 0.74 -8.33
CA LEU A 179 9.18 1.22 -7.24
C LEU A 179 10.43 1.95 -7.78
N VAL A 180 11.04 1.44 -8.85
CA VAL A 180 12.18 2.09 -9.53
C VAL A 180 11.74 3.39 -10.21
N ALA A 181 10.56 3.44 -10.82
CA ALA A 181 10.03 4.66 -11.43
C ALA A 181 9.73 5.74 -10.36
N LEU A 182 9.18 5.35 -9.21
CA LEU A 182 8.96 6.26 -8.08
C LEU A 182 10.27 6.80 -7.51
N TRP A 183 11.31 5.98 -7.44
CA TRP A 183 12.64 6.43 -7.04
C TRP A 183 13.18 7.51 -8.01
N LYS A 184 13.14 7.27 -9.32
CA LYS A 184 13.56 8.25 -10.35
C LYS A 184 12.75 9.55 -10.29
N TYR A 185 11.44 9.45 -10.08
CA TYR A 185 10.58 10.61 -9.88
C TYR A 185 11.01 11.45 -8.68
N LEU A 186 11.38 10.80 -7.58
CA LEU A 186 11.83 11.49 -6.39
C LEU A 186 13.20 12.14 -6.58
N ASP A 187 14.17 11.39 -7.12
CA ASP A 187 15.58 11.78 -7.21
C ASP A 187 15.86 12.76 -8.37
N HIS A 188 15.21 12.54 -9.51
CA HIS A 188 15.47 13.31 -10.74
C HIS A 188 14.27 14.12 -11.23
N GLY A 189 13.10 13.98 -10.59
CA GLY A 189 11.87 14.63 -11.05
C GLY A 189 11.23 13.97 -12.28
N GLU A 190 11.74 12.82 -12.72
CA GLU A 190 11.21 12.06 -13.86
C GLU A 190 9.81 11.50 -13.55
N ILE A 191 8.75 12.16 -14.01
CA ILE A 191 7.39 11.61 -13.91
C ILE A 191 7.32 10.32 -14.76
N PRO A 192 6.81 9.20 -14.21
CA PRO A 192 6.66 7.98 -14.99
C PRO A 192 5.87 8.24 -16.28
N GLU A 193 6.34 7.72 -17.41
CA GLU A 193 5.78 8.05 -18.72
C GLU A 193 4.28 7.77 -18.81
N GLY A 194 3.52 8.79 -19.23
CA GLY A 194 2.06 8.74 -19.33
C GLY A 194 1.33 8.72 -17.98
N ALA A 195 2.03 8.90 -16.85
CA ALA A 195 1.40 9.05 -15.56
C ALA A 195 0.86 10.48 -15.36
N VAL A 196 -0.30 10.56 -14.72
CA VAL A 196 -1.03 11.80 -14.48
C VAL A 196 -0.85 12.23 -13.01
N LEU A 197 -0.62 13.51 -12.78
CA LEU A 197 -0.65 14.10 -11.44
C LEU A 197 -2.10 14.40 -11.02
N LYS A 198 -2.38 14.42 -9.72
CA LYS A 198 -3.66 14.91 -9.20
C LYS A 198 -3.80 16.39 -9.55
N ALA A 199 -5.03 16.80 -9.89
CA ALA A 199 -5.34 18.21 -10.01
C ALA A 199 -5.05 18.91 -8.66
N ALA A 200 -4.46 20.11 -8.73
CA ALA A 200 -4.16 20.93 -7.58
C ALA A 200 -5.44 21.46 -6.91
#